data_AF-A0A8S2A164-F1
#
_entry.id   AF-A0A8S2A164-F1
#
_cell.length_a   1.000
_cell.length_b   1.000
_cell.length_c   1.000
_cell.angle_alpha   90.00
_cell.angle_beta   90.00
_cell.angle_gamma   90.00
#
_symmetry.space_group_name_H-M   'P 1'
#
loop_
_entity.id
_entity.type
_entity.pdbx_description
1 polymer ?
#
loop_
_entity_poly.entity_id
_entity_poly.type
_entity_poly.pdbx_seq_one_letter_code
_entity_poly.pdbx_strand_id
1 'polypeptide(L)'
;MDSEGNRLTYRMKQTAAKVVPRVENSENCARSGPLVHLSAKLVLQGRMWAGERAAELTNLFESRIRNFYANFQVDEIGRVVSVGDGIAQVYGLNEIQAGEMVLFANGVKGMALNLENENVGIVVFGGDTAIKEGDLVKRTGSIVDVPAGKAMLGRVVDAMGVPIDGKGALSDHEQRRVEVKAPGILERKSVHEPMQTGLKAVDSLVPIGRGQRELLIGDRQTGKTTIAIDTILNQKQINSRATSESETMYCVYVAIGQKRSTVGQLIQTLEEANALEYSILVAATASDPAPLQFLAPYSGCAMGEYFRDNGMHALIIYDDLSKQAVAYRQMSLLLRRPPGREAFPGDVFYLHSRLLERAAKRSDQTGAGSLTALPVIETQAGDVSAYIPTNVISITDGQICLETELFYRGIRPAINVGLSVSRVGSAAQLKAMKQVCGSSKLELAQYREVAAFAQFGSDLDAATQALLNRGARLTEVPKQPQYAPLPIEKQILVIYAAVNGFCDRMPLDRISQYEKAIPNSVKPELLQALKGGLTNERKMEPDAFLKERALALI
;
A
#
# COMPACT_ATOMS: atom_id res chain seq x y z
N MET A 1 57.86 -16.66 11.33
CA MET A 1 58.48 -16.30 12.61
C MET A 1 57.36 -15.89 13.54
N ASP A 2 56.96 -16.85 14.38
CA ASP A 2 56.64 -16.76 15.82
C ASP A 2 55.98 -15.47 16.34
N SER A 3 54.96 -15.47 17.21
CA SER A 3 54.58 -16.42 18.25
C SER A 3 53.20 -16.06 18.86
N GLU A 4 52.44 -17.11 19.23
CA GLU A 4 51.61 -17.35 20.43
C GLU A 4 50.57 -16.31 20.94
N GLY A 5 49.37 -16.70 21.43
CA GLY A 5 48.83 -18.03 21.70
C GLY A 5 47.48 -18.04 22.43
N ASN A 6 47.09 -19.26 22.82
CA ASN A 6 46.08 -19.68 23.81
C ASN A 6 44.59 -19.82 23.42
N ARG A 7 44.17 -21.08 23.16
CA ARG A 7 42.85 -21.61 23.56
C ARG A 7 42.96 -23.07 23.99
N LEU A 8 42.63 -23.32 25.26
CA LEU A 8 42.53 -24.62 25.94
C LEU A 8 41.21 -25.32 25.60
N THR A 9 41.28 -26.64 25.35
CA THR A 9 40.14 -27.56 25.21
C THR A 9 40.19 -28.64 26.28
N TYR A 10 39.08 -28.90 26.99
CA TYR A 10 38.88 -30.10 27.81
C TYR A 10 37.40 -30.58 27.87
N ARG A 11 37.16 -31.76 27.26
CA ARG A 11 36.35 -32.97 27.58
C ARG A 11 35.08 -32.97 28.48
N MET A 12 34.06 -33.74 28.02
CA MET A 12 33.35 -34.90 28.64
C MET A 12 32.38 -35.53 27.59
N LYS A 13 32.54 -36.76 27.03
CA LYS A 13 32.29 -38.17 27.44
C LYS A 13 30.83 -38.65 27.63
N GLN A 14 30.42 -39.64 26.81
CA GLN A 14 29.61 -40.88 27.02
C GLN A 14 28.47 -41.08 25.99
N THR A 15 28.02 -42.25 25.49
CA THR A 15 28.54 -43.62 25.24
C THR A 15 27.56 -44.26 24.22
N ALA A 16 28.01 -45.02 23.22
CA ALA A 16 27.13 -45.93 22.45
C ALA A 16 27.87 -47.23 22.10
N ALA A 17 27.32 -48.37 22.52
CA ALA A 17 27.85 -49.71 22.27
C ALA A 17 27.03 -50.41 21.19
N LYS A 18 27.70 -50.84 20.12
CA LYS A 18 27.25 -51.86 19.15
C LYS A 18 27.97 -53.15 19.49
N VAL A 19 27.25 -54.27 19.51
CA VAL A 19 27.82 -55.62 19.49
C VAL A 19 27.07 -56.46 18.46
N VAL A 20 27.82 -57.05 17.54
CA VAL A 20 27.45 -58.13 16.61
C VAL A 20 28.43 -59.27 16.88
N PRO A 21 27.99 -60.54 16.90
CA PRO A 21 28.69 -61.55 16.09
C PRO A 21 27.69 -62.53 15.41
N ARG A 22 27.82 -62.87 14.13
CA ARG A 22 28.79 -63.73 13.39
C ARG A 22 28.44 -65.23 13.51
N VAL A 23 28.16 -65.83 12.35
CA VAL A 23 27.71 -67.20 12.08
C VAL A 23 28.92 -68.11 11.83
N GLU A 24 28.90 -69.33 12.37
CA GLU A 24 29.70 -70.47 11.90
C GLU A 24 28.87 -71.76 11.89
N ASN A 25 29.10 -72.59 10.87
CA ASN A 25 28.42 -73.85 10.55
C ASN A 25 29.00 -75.05 11.32
N SER A 26 28.16 -76.06 11.59
CA SER A 26 28.59 -77.47 11.57
C SER A 26 27.42 -78.44 11.30
N GLU A 27 27.73 -79.50 10.57
CA GLU A 27 26.86 -80.53 9.99
C GLU A 27 26.54 -81.66 10.99
N ASN A 28 25.32 -82.24 10.96
CA ASN A 28 25.07 -83.65 10.55
C ASN A 28 23.68 -84.22 10.95
N CYS A 29 23.01 -84.76 9.92
CA CYS A 29 22.32 -86.06 9.81
C CYS A 29 21.23 -86.50 10.83
N ALA A 30 19.96 -86.64 10.37
CA ALA A 30 19.35 -87.94 10.08
C ALA A 30 17.82 -87.87 9.73
N ARG A 31 17.46 -88.77 8.83
CA ARG A 31 16.20 -89.06 8.11
C ARG A 31 14.86 -89.10 8.87
N SER A 32 13.82 -88.83 8.08
CA SER A 32 12.37 -89.00 8.29
C SER A 32 11.85 -90.46 8.23
N GLY A 33 10.76 -90.74 8.95
CA GLY A 33 9.78 -91.83 8.72
C GLY A 33 8.57 -91.73 9.70
N PRO A 34 7.32 -92.15 9.33
CA PRO A 34 6.10 -91.38 9.64
C PRO A 34 4.99 -92.12 10.45
N LEU A 35 3.85 -91.43 10.65
CA LEU A 35 2.44 -91.88 10.93
C LEU A 35 1.88 -91.48 12.31
N VAL A 36 1.04 -90.44 12.37
CA VAL A 36 -0.44 -90.45 12.19
C VAL A 36 -1.17 -91.11 13.37
N HIS A 37 -1.58 -90.29 14.35
CA HIS A 37 -2.95 -90.22 14.88
C HIS A 37 -3.02 -89.26 16.08
N LEU A 38 -3.36 -87.99 15.85
CA LEU A 38 -4.07 -87.17 16.86
C LEU A 38 -4.81 -85.96 16.22
N SER A 39 -5.33 -86.13 15.01
CA SER A 39 -6.06 -85.06 14.29
C SER A 39 -7.57 -85.19 14.49
N ALA A 40 -8.07 -84.81 15.66
CA ALA A 40 -9.51 -84.58 15.82
C ALA A 40 -9.89 -83.59 16.94
N LYS A 41 -9.02 -83.32 17.91
CA LYS A 41 -9.33 -82.37 19.01
C LYS A 41 -8.77 -80.95 18.86
N LEU A 42 -7.84 -80.70 17.93
CA LEU A 42 -7.27 -79.34 17.73
C LEU A 42 -8.03 -78.45 16.73
N VAL A 43 -8.92 -79.00 15.89
CA VAL A 43 -9.55 -78.25 14.79
C VAL A 43 -10.75 -77.41 15.26
N LEU A 44 -11.40 -77.78 16.38
CA LEU A 44 -12.52 -77.02 16.95
C LEU A 44 -12.08 -75.84 17.83
N GLN A 45 -10.93 -75.91 18.49
CA GLN A 45 -10.35 -74.76 19.23
C GLN A 45 -9.69 -73.73 18.30
N GLY A 46 -9.17 -74.14 17.15
CA GLY A 46 -8.59 -73.22 16.16
C GLY A 46 -9.60 -72.37 15.38
N ARG A 47 -10.85 -72.84 15.22
CA ARG A 47 -11.90 -72.08 14.50
C ARG A 47 -12.56 -70.99 15.34
N MET A 48 -12.66 -71.14 16.65
CA MET A 48 -13.13 -70.07 17.55
C MET A 48 -12.09 -68.95 17.71
N TRP A 49 -10.79 -69.27 17.78
CA TRP A 49 -9.72 -68.27 17.91
C TRP A 49 -9.39 -67.50 16.62
N ALA A 50 -9.75 -68.02 15.45
CA ALA A 50 -9.56 -67.31 14.17
C ALA A 50 -10.67 -66.26 13.92
N GLY A 51 -11.90 -66.52 14.38
CA GLY A 51 -13.02 -65.58 14.26
C GLY A 51 -12.90 -64.37 15.19
N GLU A 52 -12.43 -64.59 16.44
CA GLU A 52 -12.21 -63.51 17.41
C GLU A 52 -11.06 -62.59 16.99
N ARG A 53 -9.94 -63.13 16.49
CA ARG A 53 -8.84 -62.29 15.95
C ARG A 53 -9.20 -61.56 14.66
N ALA A 54 -10.01 -62.15 13.78
CA ALA A 54 -10.49 -61.48 12.59
C ALA A 54 -11.48 -60.36 12.93
N ALA A 55 -12.38 -60.58 13.90
CA ALA A 55 -13.28 -59.55 14.39
C ALA A 55 -12.53 -58.44 15.15
N GLU A 56 -11.53 -58.77 15.96
CA GLU A 56 -10.66 -57.78 16.62
C GLU A 56 -9.82 -57.00 15.61
N LEU A 57 -9.24 -57.65 14.59
CA LEU A 57 -8.52 -56.96 13.52
C LEU A 57 -9.45 -56.09 12.69
N THR A 58 -10.67 -56.56 12.38
CA THR A 58 -11.65 -55.76 11.61
C THR A 58 -12.14 -54.58 12.45
N ASN A 59 -12.40 -54.75 13.75
CA ASN A 59 -12.71 -53.65 14.67
C ASN A 59 -11.51 -52.71 14.89
N LEU A 60 -10.28 -53.21 14.86
CA LEU A 60 -9.05 -52.43 14.98
C LEU A 60 -8.77 -51.65 13.69
N PHE A 61 -9.07 -52.22 12.53
CA PHE A 61 -9.04 -51.54 11.23
C PHE A 61 -10.21 -50.56 11.12
N GLU A 62 -11.41 -50.90 11.54
CA GLU A 62 -12.57 -50.01 11.51
C GLU A 62 -12.43 -48.85 12.51
N SER A 63 -11.84 -49.09 13.69
CA SER A 63 -11.47 -48.04 14.64
C SER A 63 -10.29 -47.22 14.17
N ARG A 64 -9.26 -47.81 13.55
CA ARG A 64 -8.19 -47.05 12.90
C ARG A 64 -8.71 -46.25 11.73
N ILE A 65 -9.65 -46.77 10.94
CA ILE A 65 -10.28 -46.08 9.82
C ILE A 65 -11.21 -44.98 10.34
N ARG A 66 -12.03 -45.21 11.37
CA ARG A 66 -12.85 -44.16 12.01
C ARG A 66 -11.99 -43.09 12.66
N ASN A 67 -10.92 -43.46 13.37
CA ASN A 67 -9.97 -42.51 13.95
C ASN A 67 -9.17 -41.78 12.86
N PHE A 68 -8.86 -42.44 11.74
CA PHE A 68 -8.19 -41.83 10.59
C PHE A 68 -9.12 -40.87 9.86
N TYR A 69 -10.39 -41.21 9.65
CA TYR A 69 -11.41 -40.31 9.11
C TYR A 69 -11.74 -39.16 10.07
N ALA A 70 -11.77 -39.41 11.38
CA ALA A 70 -11.93 -38.38 12.39
C ALA A 70 -10.72 -37.43 12.43
N ASN A 71 -9.49 -37.95 12.36
CA ASN A 71 -8.28 -37.14 12.29
C ASN A 71 -8.22 -36.34 10.99
N PHE A 72 -8.49 -36.96 9.84
CA PHE A 72 -8.54 -36.27 8.54
C PHE A 72 -9.62 -35.18 8.51
N GLN A 73 -10.77 -35.41 9.16
CA GLN A 73 -11.77 -34.37 9.34
C GLN A 73 -11.27 -33.22 10.22
N VAL A 74 -10.50 -33.47 11.28
CA VAL A 74 -9.96 -32.42 12.16
C VAL A 74 -8.82 -31.64 11.50
N ASP A 75 -8.05 -32.24 10.59
CA ASP A 75 -6.97 -31.58 9.87
C ASP A 75 -7.49 -30.48 8.91
N GLU A 76 -8.68 -30.68 8.32
CA GLU A 76 -9.30 -29.76 7.36
C GLU A 76 -10.49 -28.97 7.91
N ILE A 77 -11.17 -29.48 8.94
CA ILE A 77 -12.40 -28.93 9.52
C ILE A 77 -12.19 -28.63 11.01
N GLY A 78 -12.54 -27.42 11.40
CA GLY A 78 -12.55 -26.96 12.78
C GLY A 78 -13.95 -26.72 13.30
N ARG A 79 -14.06 -26.52 14.61
CA ARG A 79 -15.29 -26.08 15.29
C ARG A 79 -15.04 -24.80 16.05
N VAL A 80 -15.96 -23.84 15.91
CA VAL A 80 -15.92 -22.60 16.70
C VAL A 80 -16.10 -22.93 18.17
N VAL A 81 -15.13 -22.53 19.00
CA VAL A 81 -15.17 -22.62 20.47
C VAL A 81 -15.79 -21.37 21.05
N SER A 82 -15.45 -20.20 20.50
CA SER A 82 -16.02 -18.92 20.93
C SER A 82 -15.92 -17.92 19.80
N VAL A 83 -16.88 -16.99 19.74
CA VAL A 83 -16.85 -15.87 18.80
C VAL A 83 -17.27 -14.59 19.51
N GLY A 84 -16.59 -13.49 19.23
CA GLY A 84 -16.92 -12.17 19.74
C GLY A 84 -16.02 -11.08 19.14
N ASP A 85 -16.59 -9.89 18.95
CA ASP A 85 -15.89 -8.71 18.42
C ASP A 85 -15.14 -8.97 17.10
N GLY A 86 -15.72 -9.80 16.22
CA GLY A 86 -15.11 -10.17 14.94
C GLY A 86 -13.92 -11.15 15.02
N ILE A 87 -13.74 -11.83 16.16
CA ILE A 87 -12.72 -12.89 16.34
C ILE A 87 -13.41 -14.19 16.71
N ALA A 88 -13.01 -15.27 16.03
CA ALA A 88 -13.42 -16.63 16.35
C ALA A 88 -12.22 -17.45 16.80
N GLN A 89 -12.37 -18.17 17.91
CA GLN A 89 -11.44 -19.21 18.34
C GLN A 89 -11.94 -20.55 17.81
N VAL A 90 -11.11 -21.27 17.08
CA VAL A 90 -11.49 -22.50 16.40
C VAL A 90 -10.60 -23.65 16.85
N TYR A 91 -11.21 -24.74 17.27
CA TYR A 91 -10.53 -25.99 17.58
C TYR A 91 -10.43 -26.88 16.33
N GLY A 92 -9.29 -27.56 16.14
CA GLY A 92 -8.97 -28.34 14.95
C GLY A 92 -8.16 -27.52 13.94
N LEU A 93 -8.34 -27.79 12.65
CA LEU A 93 -7.56 -27.16 11.56
C LEU A 93 -6.05 -27.39 11.70
N ASN A 94 -5.64 -28.61 12.08
CA ASN A 94 -4.24 -28.91 12.45
C ASN A 94 -3.20 -28.54 11.40
N GLU A 95 -3.58 -28.60 10.12
CA GLU A 95 -2.68 -28.34 8.99
C GLU A 95 -2.81 -26.90 8.45
N ILE A 96 -3.52 -26.00 9.14
CA ILE A 96 -3.74 -24.61 8.68
C ILE A 96 -2.45 -23.80 8.62
N GLN A 97 -2.34 -22.96 7.60
CA GLN A 97 -1.23 -22.04 7.43
C GLN A 97 -1.53 -20.67 8.04
N ALA A 98 -0.50 -19.97 8.49
CA ALA A 98 -0.63 -18.58 8.92
C ALA A 98 -1.04 -17.70 7.72
N GLY A 99 -2.09 -16.90 7.89
CA GLY A 99 -2.68 -16.11 6.80
C GLY A 99 -3.53 -16.91 5.83
N GLU A 100 -3.86 -18.17 6.13
CA GLU A 100 -4.79 -18.96 5.32
C GLU A 100 -6.22 -18.45 5.47
N MET A 101 -6.96 -18.48 4.36
CA MET A 101 -8.39 -18.21 4.35
C MET A 101 -9.17 -19.40 4.90
N VAL A 102 -10.25 -19.08 5.61
CA VAL A 102 -11.23 -20.07 6.05
C VAL A 102 -12.64 -19.66 5.65
N LEU A 103 -13.52 -20.64 5.60
CA LEU A 103 -14.94 -20.49 5.32
C LEU A 103 -15.74 -21.08 6.48
N PHE A 104 -16.56 -20.23 7.12
CA PHE A 104 -17.52 -20.65 8.14
C PHE A 104 -18.74 -21.32 7.48
N ALA A 105 -19.47 -22.14 8.23
CA ALA A 105 -20.64 -22.88 7.74
C ALA A 105 -21.73 -21.98 7.10
N ASN A 106 -21.82 -20.73 7.54
CA ASN A 106 -22.74 -19.71 7.03
C ASN A 106 -22.23 -18.99 5.76
N GLY A 107 -21.04 -19.34 5.25
CA GLY A 107 -20.42 -18.73 4.08
C GLY A 107 -19.58 -17.47 4.38
N VAL A 108 -19.53 -17.01 5.63
CA VAL A 108 -18.63 -15.93 6.04
C VAL A 108 -17.19 -16.39 5.89
N LYS A 109 -16.33 -15.51 5.39
CA LYS A 109 -14.90 -15.78 5.26
C LYS A 109 -14.13 -15.23 6.47
N GLY A 110 -13.00 -15.85 6.78
CA GLY A 110 -12.06 -15.36 7.78
C GLY A 110 -10.61 -15.64 7.38
N MET A 111 -9.68 -15.14 8.18
CA MET A 111 -8.24 -15.39 8.02
C MET A 111 -7.65 -15.86 9.34
N ALA A 112 -6.86 -16.94 9.29
CA ALA A 112 -6.11 -17.43 10.43
C ALA A 112 -4.91 -16.50 10.72
N LEU A 113 -4.88 -15.89 11.91
CA LEU A 113 -3.81 -14.99 12.32
C LEU A 113 -2.93 -15.55 13.44
N ASN A 114 -3.54 -16.16 14.46
CA ASN A 114 -2.82 -16.80 15.55
C ASN A 114 -2.99 -18.31 15.45
N LEU A 115 -1.88 -19.04 15.46
CA LEU A 115 -1.86 -20.50 15.54
C LEU A 115 -1.33 -20.86 16.93
N GLU A 116 -2.23 -21.24 17.84
CA GLU A 116 -1.87 -21.71 19.17
C GLU A 116 -1.83 -23.24 19.19
N ASN A 117 -1.35 -23.83 20.30
CA ASN A 117 -1.22 -25.29 20.39
C ASN A 117 -2.56 -26.04 20.34
N GLU A 118 -3.64 -25.41 20.84
CA GLU A 118 -4.95 -26.06 20.99
C GLU A 118 -6.06 -25.38 20.17
N ASN A 119 -5.83 -24.17 19.68
CA ASN A 119 -6.83 -23.40 18.95
C ASN A 119 -6.17 -22.54 17.86
N VAL A 120 -7.01 -22.07 16.96
CA VAL A 120 -6.66 -21.13 15.91
C VAL A 120 -7.49 -19.87 16.08
N GLY A 121 -6.81 -18.73 16.23
CA GLY A 121 -7.42 -17.41 16.28
C GLY A 121 -7.68 -16.90 14.86
N ILE A 122 -8.95 -16.83 14.49
CA ILE A 122 -9.42 -16.43 13.16
C ILE A 122 -10.10 -15.06 13.26
N VAL A 123 -9.67 -14.13 12.41
CA VAL A 123 -10.37 -12.85 12.23
C VAL A 123 -11.44 -12.98 11.16
N VAL A 124 -12.62 -12.44 11.45
CA VAL A 124 -13.83 -12.60 10.63
C VAL A 124 -13.98 -11.40 9.69
N PHE A 125 -14.18 -11.66 8.40
CA PHE A 125 -14.31 -10.62 7.36
C PHE A 125 -15.75 -10.12 7.13
N GLY A 126 -16.71 -10.61 7.92
CA GLY A 126 -18.12 -10.24 7.83
C GLY A 126 -18.75 -10.02 9.20
N GLY A 127 -20.08 -10.01 9.26
CA GLY A 127 -20.81 -9.95 10.53
C GLY A 127 -20.58 -11.22 11.35
N ASP A 128 -20.14 -11.06 12.58
CA ASP A 128 -19.94 -12.13 13.56
C ASP A 128 -21.26 -12.65 14.15
N THR A 129 -22.34 -11.86 14.08
CA THR A 129 -23.69 -12.24 14.54
C THR A 129 -24.25 -13.51 13.90
N ALA A 130 -23.74 -13.88 12.73
CA ALA A 130 -24.16 -15.08 12.01
C ALA A 130 -23.36 -16.34 12.39
N ILE A 131 -22.28 -16.20 13.17
CA ILE A 131 -21.41 -17.30 13.60
C ILE A 131 -21.78 -17.68 15.03
N LYS A 132 -21.86 -18.98 15.31
CA LYS A 132 -22.18 -19.52 16.63
C LYS A 132 -21.12 -20.51 17.10
N GLU A 133 -21.05 -20.70 18.41
CA GLU A 133 -20.29 -21.79 19.00
C GLU A 133 -20.77 -23.14 18.43
N GLY A 134 -19.81 -24.01 18.12
CA GLY A 134 -20.04 -25.31 17.50
C GLY A 134 -20.12 -25.29 15.97
N ASP A 135 -20.19 -24.12 15.34
CA ASP A 135 -20.22 -24.02 13.87
C ASP A 135 -18.97 -24.61 13.25
N LEU A 136 -19.14 -25.25 12.09
CA LEU A 136 -18.03 -25.81 11.33
C LEU A 136 -17.28 -24.70 10.59
N VAL A 137 -15.96 -24.84 10.57
CA VAL A 137 -15.04 -23.97 9.84
C VAL A 137 -14.20 -24.84 8.93
N LYS A 138 -14.09 -24.47 7.66
CA LYS A 138 -13.30 -25.21 6.67
C LYS A 138 -12.17 -24.35 6.16
N ARG A 139 -11.01 -24.98 5.96
CA ARG A 139 -9.90 -24.38 5.25
C ARG A 139 -10.18 -24.23 3.77
N THR A 140 -9.63 -23.19 3.15
CA THR A 140 -9.66 -23.04 1.69
C THR A 140 -8.40 -23.60 1.03
N GLY A 141 -7.33 -23.86 1.78
CA GLY A 141 -6.03 -24.29 1.24
C GLY A 141 -5.26 -23.16 0.55
N SER A 142 -5.72 -21.92 0.66
CA SER A 142 -5.11 -20.75 0.03
C SER A 142 -4.84 -19.64 1.04
N ILE A 143 -3.64 -19.06 0.98
CA ILE A 143 -3.33 -17.77 1.61
C ILE A 143 -4.24 -16.71 0.97
N VAL A 144 -4.66 -15.72 1.75
CA VAL A 144 -5.54 -14.62 1.27
C VAL A 144 -5.08 -14.08 -0.09
N ASP A 145 -5.96 -14.21 -1.07
CA ASP A 145 -5.82 -13.71 -2.42
C ASP A 145 -7.03 -12.86 -2.85
N VAL A 146 -6.80 -12.02 -3.85
CA VAL A 146 -7.80 -11.13 -4.42
C VAL A 146 -7.71 -11.12 -5.95
N PRO A 147 -8.82 -10.87 -6.64
CA PRO A 147 -8.80 -10.65 -8.08
C PRO A 147 -7.95 -9.42 -8.42
N ALA A 148 -7.08 -9.57 -9.41
CA ALA A 148 -6.28 -8.50 -9.99
C ALA A 148 -6.30 -8.63 -11.52
N GLY A 149 -6.24 -7.50 -12.22
CA GLY A 149 -6.27 -7.47 -13.67
C GLY A 149 -6.95 -6.23 -14.24
N LYS A 150 -6.93 -6.08 -15.57
CA LYS A 150 -7.60 -4.96 -16.25
C LYS A 150 -9.13 -4.98 -16.09
N ALA A 151 -9.73 -6.16 -15.84
CA ALA A 151 -11.15 -6.28 -15.56
C ALA A 151 -11.63 -5.51 -14.31
N MET A 152 -10.70 -5.12 -13.43
CA MET A 152 -10.97 -4.33 -12.25
C MET A 152 -11.15 -2.82 -12.55
N LEU A 153 -10.73 -2.36 -13.73
CA LEU A 153 -10.81 -0.95 -14.11
C LEU A 153 -12.28 -0.52 -14.23
N GLY A 154 -12.60 0.65 -13.67
CA GLY A 154 -13.97 1.20 -13.62
C GLY A 154 -14.87 0.52 -12.59
N ARG A 155 -14.31 -0.37 -11.75
CA ARG A 155 -15.05 -1.12 -10.73
C ARG A 155 -14.81 -0.56 -9.33
N VAL A 156 -15.84 -0.71 -8.50
CA VAL A 156 -15.75 -0.50 -7.05
C VAL A 156 -15.88 -1.86 -6.37
N VAL A 157 -14.87 -2.22 -5.60
CA VAL A 157 -14.77 -3.52 -4.93
C VAL A 157 -14.55 -3.35 -3.43
N ASP A 158 -14.93 -4.36 -2.65
CA ASP A 158 -14.57 -4.43 -1.22
C ASP A 158 -13.11 -4.86 -1.01
N ALA A 159 -12.69 -5.01 0.25
CA ALA A 159 -11.33 -5.44 0.58
C ALA A 159 -11.00 -6.88 0.16
N MET A 160 -11.98 -7.70 -0.19
CA MET A 160 -11.80 -9.05 -0.74
C MET A 160 -11.85 -9.08 -2.27
N GLY A 161 -12.00 -7.91 -2.91
CA GLY A 161 -12.12 -7.78 -4.36
C GLY A 161 -13.50 -8.15 -4.91
N VAL A 162 -14.52 -8.28 -4.06
CA VAL A 162 -15.90 -8.52 -4.48
C VAL A 162 -16.51 -7.21 -4.97
N PRO A 163 -17.12 -7.16 -6.17
CA PRO A 163 -17.76 -5.94 -6.65
C PRO A 163 -18.96 -5.50 -5.80
N ILE A 164 -18.99 -4.21 -5.47
CA ILE A 164 -20.05 -3.56 -4.70
C ILE A 164 -20.72 -2.41 -5.46
N ASP A 165 -20.39 -2.25 -6.74
CA ASP A 165 -20.91 -1.21 -7.64
C ASP A 165 -22.22 -1.58 -8.35
N GLY A 166 -22.72 -2.81 -8.16
CA GLY A 166 -23.93 -3.29 -8.84
C GLY A 166 -23.75 -3.59 -10.34
N LYS A 167 -22.52 -3.52 -10.89
CA LYS A 167 -22.22 -3.77 -12.31
C LYS A 167 -22.02 -5.25 -12.66
N GLY A 168 -22.42 -6.17 -11.77
CA GLY A 168 -22.28 -7.62 -11.95
C GLY A 168 -20.90 -8.17 -11.54
N ALA A 169 -20.66 -9.45 -11.80
CA ALA A 169 -19.40 -10.12 -11.45
C ALA A 169 -18.22 -9.64 -12.34
N LEU A 170 -16.99 -9.89 -11.88
CA LEU A 170 -15.78 -9.66 -12.68
C LEU A 170 -15.55 -10.85 -13.61
N SER A 171 -15.28 -10.59 -14.88
CA SER A 171 -14.80 -11.56 -15.87
C SER A 171 -13.31 -11.36 -16.12
N ASP A 172 -12.55 -12.42 -16.40
CA ASP A 172 -11.15 -12.33 -16.86
C ASP A 172 -10.20 -11.61 -15.88
N HIS A 173 -9.99 -12.22 -14.71
CA HIS A 173 -9.06 -11.75 -13.68
C HIS A 173 -8.16 -12.89 -13.21
N GLU A 174 -6.96 -12.57 -12.76
CA GLU A 174 -6.09 -13.51 -12.05
C GLU A 174 -6.22 -13.34 -10.55
N GLN A 175 -5.96 -14.40 -9.79
CA GLN A 175 -5.88 -14.32 -8.33
C GLN A 175 -4.45 -13.99 -7.92
N ARG A 176 -4.30 -12.94 -7.10
CA ARG A 176 -3.01 -12.55 -6.51
C ARG A 176 -3.08 -12.55 -5.00
N ARG A 177 -2.05 -13.13 -4.37
CA ARG A 177 -1.89 -13.07 -2.91
C ARG A 177 -1.75 -11.63 -2.46
N VAL A 178 -2.46 -11.27 -1.39
CA VAL A 178 -2.42 -9.92 -0.82
C VAL A 178 -1.10 -9.65 -0.11
N GLU A 179 -0.45 -10.67 0.43
CA GLU A 179 0.88 -10.59 1.05
C GLU A 179 1.92 -11.28 0.17
N VAL A 180 2.73 -10.47 -0.51
CA VAL A 180 3.90 -10.90 -1.27
C VAL A 180 5.11 -10.09 -0.85
N LYS A 181 6.30 -10.67 -1.07
CA LYS A 181 7.55 -9.99 -0.78
C LYS A 181 7.74 -8.80 -1.73
N ALA A 182 8.20 -7.67 -1.19
CA ALA A 182 8.57 -6.51 -1.99
C ALA A 182 9.74 -6.83 -2.95
N PRO A 183 9.83 -6.10 -4.10
CA PRO A 183 10.97 -6.17 -5.00
C PRO A 183 12.30 -6.03 -4.28
N GLY A 184 13.25 -6.92 -4.57
CA GLY A 184 14.62 -6.85 -4.05
C GLY A 184 15.41 -5.68 -4.63
N ILE A 185 16.58 -5.38 -4.07
CA ILE A 185 17.42 -4.23 -4.48
C ILE A 185 17.78 -4.29 -5.98
N LEU A 186 18.19 -5.47 -6.48
CA LEU A 186 18.59 -5.66 -7.89
C LEU A 186 17.41 -5.57 -8.87
N GLU A 187 16.18 -5.75 -8.39
CA GLU A 187 14.98 -5.70 -9.22
C GLU A 187 14.43 -4.28 -9.36
N ARG A 188 15.07 -3.30 -8.71
CA ARG A 188 14.67 -1.88 -8.73
C ARG A 188 15.55 -1.07 -9.67
N LYS A 189 15.03 0.08 -10.09
CA LYS A 189 15.77 1.14 -10.80
C LYS A 189 15.50 2.48 -10.12
N SER A 190 16.47 3.39 -10.21
CA SER A 190 16.31 4.75 -9.70
C SER A 190 15.10 5.44 -10.33
N VAL A 191 14.33 6.13 -9.50
CA VAL A 191 13.19 6.95 -9.95
C VAL A 191 13.71 8.13 -10.75
N HIS A 192 13.27 8.24 -12.01
CA HIS A 192 13.72 9.26 -12.96
C HIS A 192 12.60 9.80 -13.89
N GLU A 193 11.43 9.16 -13.86
CA GLU A 193 10.27 9.58 -14.64
C GLU A 193 9.30 10.35 -13.73
N PRO A 194 8.78 11.51 -14.14
CA PRO A 194 7.82 12.27 -13.36
C PRO A 194 6.46 11.57 -13.28
N MET A 195 5.82 11.63 -12.11
CA MET A 195 4.39 11.39 -11.93
C MET A 195 3.74 12.75 -11.70
N GLN A 196 3.11 13.29 -12.75
CA GLN A 196 2.57 14.65 -12.73
C GLN A 196 1.22 14.68 -12.02
N THR A 197 1.09 15.56 -11.04
CA THR A 197 -0.15 15.73 -10.27
C THR A 197 -1.10 16.73 -10.90
N GLY A 198 -0.60 17.62 -11.76
CA GLY A 198 -1.40 18.72 -12.30
C GLY A 198 -1.52 19.90 -11.32
N LEU A 199 -0.89 19.80 -10.14
CA LEU A 199 -0.89 20.82 -9.11
C LEU A 199 0.44 21.56 -9.14
N LYS A 200 0.39 22.88 -9.44
CA LYS A 200 1.60 23.72 -9.52
C LYS A 200 2.46 23.59 -8.27
N ALA A 201 1.85 23.66 -7.08
CA ALA A 201 2.57 23.59 -5.82
C ALA A 201 3.33 22.27 -5.62
N VAL A 202 2.75 21.14 -6.05
CA VAL A 202 3.37 19.82 -5.91
C VAL A 202 4.44 19.62 -6.98
N ASP A 203 4.08 19.76 -8.25
CA ASP A 203 4.97 19.47 -9.39
C ASP A 203 6.21 20.39 -9.43
N SER A 204 6.12 21.61 -8.86
CA SER A 204 7.25 22.55 -8.79
C SER A 204 8.10 22.44 -7.51
N LEU A 205 7.48 22.31 -6.32
CA LEU A 205 8.19 22.43 -5.03
C LEU A 205 8.52 21.08 -4.37
N VAL A 206 7.65 20.08 -4.58
CA VAL A 206 7.74 18.74 -3.98
C VAL A 206 7.35 17.68 -5.03
N PRO A 207 8.17 17.55 -6.09
CA PRO A 207 7.84 16.69 -7.23
C PRO A 207 7.80 15.21 -6.83
N ILE A 208 6.94 14.46 -7.50
CA ILE A 208 6.72 13.02 -7.28
C ILE A 208 7.12 12.26 -8.54
N GLY A 209 7.88 11.17 -8.38
CA GLY A 209 8.30 10.31 -9.46
C GLY A 209 7.54 8.98 -9.55
N ARG A 210 7.65 8.31 -10.70
CA ARG A 210 7.11 6.97 -10.93
C ARG A 210 7.88 5.93 -10.11
N GLY A 211 7.21 5.28 -9.16
CA GLY A 211 7.81 4.36 -8.17
C GLY A 211 8.18 5.00 -6.83
N GLN A 212 7.90 6.29 -6.63
CA GLN A 212 8.13 7.01 -5.36
C GLN A 212 6.97 6.77 -4.36
N ARG A 213 7.27 6.89 -3.07
CA ARG A 213 6.27 6.93 -1.99
C ARG A 213 6.22 8.33 -1.39
N GLU A 214 5.15 9.08 -1.62
CA GLU A 214 5.03 10.46 -1.13
C GLU A 214 3.86 10.59 -0.17
N LEU A 215 4.14 10.91 1.10
CA LEU A 215 3.14 10.98 2.15
C LEU A 215 2.32 12.28 2.08
N LEU A 216 1.00 12.17 2.04
CA LEU A 216 0.09 13.30 2.27
C LEU A 216 -0.28 13.34 3.76
N ILE A 217 0.27 14.29 4.49
CA ILE A 217 0.07 14.40 5.95
C ILE A 217 -0.53 15.74 6.32
N GLY A 218 -1.48 15.74 7.26
CA GLY A 218 -2.03 16.96 7.81
C GLY A 218 -3.35 16.72 8.52
N ASP A 219 -3.88 17.78 9.10
CA ASP A 219 -5.11 17.71 9.89
C ASP A 219 -6.33 17.40 9.03
N ARG A 220 -7.43 17.08 9.71
CA ARG A 220 -8.73 16.91 9.07
C ARG A 220 -9.11 18.16 8.25
N GLN A 221 -9.74 17.96 7.09
CA GLN A 221 -10.25 19.03 6.21
C GLN A 221 -9.19 20.01 5.65
N THR A 222 -7.94 19.60 5.53
CA THR A 222 -6.86 20.43 4.95
C THR A 222 -6.64 20.26 3.44
N GLY A 223 -7.40 19.38 2.78
CA GLY A 223 -7.33 19.16 1.32
C GLY A 223 -6.52 17.93 0.87
N LYS A 224 -6.17 17.01 1.78
CA LYS A 224 -5.45 15.75 1.48
C LYS A 224 -6.11 14.95 0.35
N THR A 225 -7.38 14.62 0.51
CA THR A 225 -8.16 13.87 -0.48
C THR A 225 -8.32 14.63 -1.79
N THR A 226 -8.43 15.97 -1.75
CA THR A 226 -8.49 16.80 -2.96
C THR A 226 -7.23 16.68 -3.80
N ILE A 227 -6.04 16.73 -3.17
CA ILE A 227 -4.75 16.53 -3.87
C ILE A 227 -4.71 15.15 -4.53
N ALA A 228 -5.15 14.11 -3.81
CA ALA A 228 -5.19 12.75 -4.34
C ALA A 228 -6.14 12.62 -5.55
N ILE A 229 -7.35 13.20 -5.47
CA ILE A 229 -8.31 13.20 -6.58
C ILE A 229 -7.75 13.97 -7.77
N ASP A 230 -7.24 15.18 -7.57
CA ASP A 230 -6.67 16.00 -8.66
C ASP A 230 -5.53 15.27 -9.37
N THR A 231 -4.72 14.53 -8.62
CA THR A 231 -3.66 13.68 -9.17
C THR A 231 -4.24 12.60 -10.09
N ILE A 232 -5.32 11.90 -9.69
CA ILE A 232 -6.00 10.91 -10.53
C ILE A 232 -6.58 11.60 -11.78
N LEU A 233 -7.26 12.74 -11.61
CA LEU A 233 -7.91 13.46 -12.72
C LEU A 233 -6.89 13.94 -13.77
N ASN A 234 -5.70 14.37 -13.34
CA ASN A 234 -4.64 14.79 -14.24
C ASN A 234 -4.17 13.65 -15.16
N GLN A 235 -4.23 12.39 -14.70
CA GLN A 235 -3.80 11.25 -15.50
C GLN A 235 -4.65 11.05 -16.75
N LYS A 236 -5.92 11.50 -16.79
CA LYS A 236 -6.76 11.41 -17.99
C LYS A 236 -6.10 12.05 -19.21
N GLN A 237 -5.55 13.25 -19.05
CA GLN A 237 -4.91 13.98 -20.15
C GLN A 237 -3.57 13.36 -20.57
N ILE A 238 -2.90 12.66 -19.65
CA ILE A 238 -1.65 11.94 -19.91
C ILE A 238 -1.98 10.64 -20.66
N ASN A 239 -2.95 9.88 -20.15
CA ASN A 239 -3.43 8.63 -20.73
C ASN A 239 -4.03 8.83 -22.12
N SER A 240 -4.73 9.95 -22.38
CA SER A 240 -5.25 10.25 -23.72
C SER A 240 -4.16 10.50 -24.77
N ARG A 241 -2.91 10.74 -24.35
CA ARG A 241 -1.73 10.92 -25.21
C ARG A 241 -0.87 9.65 -25.28
N ALA A 242 -1.15 8.65 -24.44
CA ALA A 242 -0.40 7.41 -24.40
C ALA A 242 -0.63 6.63 -25.70
N THR A 243 0.46 6.15 -26.29
CA THR A 243 0.42 5.33 -27.52
C THR A 243 0.47 3.83 -27.21
N SER A 244 0.85 3.49 -25.98
CA SER A 244 1.01 2.13 -25.50
C SER A 244 0.61 2.02 -24.04
N GLU A 245 0.30 0.79 -23.60
CA GLU A 245 -0.07 0.50 -22.22
C GLU A 245 1.06 0.76 -21.21
N SER A 246 2.31 0.71 -21.67
CA SER A 246 3.48 1.06 -20.88
C SER A 246 3.61 2.57 -20.64
N GLU A 247 2.81 3.42 -21.29
CA GLU A 247 2.81 4.87 -21.04
C GLU A 247 1.66 5.29 -20.13
N THR A 248 0.57 4.51 -20.14
CA THR A 248 -0.65 4.69 -19.35
C THR A 248 -0.38 4.58 -17.85
N MET A 249 -0.99 5.49 -17.08
CA MET A 249 -1.03 5.46 -15.62
C MET A 249 -2.36 4.92 -15.13
N TYR A 250 -2.34 3.76 -14.48
CA TYR A 250 -3.50 3.13 -13.88
C TYR A 250 -3.63 3.53 -12.40
N CYS A 251 -4.81 3.95 -11.97
CA CYS A 251 -5.00 4.46 -10.61
C CYS A 251 -5.72 3.44 -9.72
N VAL A 252 -5.31 3.34 -8.46
CA VAL A 252 -5.99 2.56 -7.43
C VAL A 252 -6.24 3.48 -6.24
N TYR A 253 -7.50 3.67 -5.87
CA TYR A 253 -7.87 4.45 -4.69
C TYR A 253 -8.44 3.52 -3.62
N VAL A 254 -7.77 3.48 -2.46
CA VAL A 254 -8.18 2.64 -1.33
C VAL A 254 -8.81 3.52 -0.25
N ALA A 255 -10.12 3.44 -0.09
CA ALA A 255 -10.88 4.11 0.97
C ALA A 255 -10.92 3.21 2.21
N ILE A 256 -10.30 3.66 3.30
CA ILE A 256 -10.13 2.91 4.55
C ILE A 256 -10.87 3.64 5.66
N GLY A 257 -11.85 2.99 6.30
CA GLY A 257 -12.66 3.55 7.38
C GLY A 257 -13.38 4.86 7.02
N GLN A 258 -13.58 5.14 5.74
CA GLN A 258 -14.30 6.33 5.27
C GLN A 258 -15.82 6.11 5.39
N LYS A 259 -16.58 7.20 5.48
CA LYS A 259 -18.04 7.12 5.45
C LYS A 259 -18.51 6.70 4.06
N ARG A 260 -19.52 5.82 3.98
CA ARG A 260 -20.13 5.39 2.71
C ARG A 260 -20.56 6.57 1.83
N SER A 261 -21.13 7.62 2.42
CA SER A 261 -21.53 8.85 1.70
C SER A 261 -20.34 9.56 1.03
N THR A 262 -19.19 9.59 1.70
CA THR A 262 -17.97 10.23 1.19
C THR A 262 -17.37 9.42 0.04
N VAL A 263 -17.38 8.08 0.16
CA VAL A 263 -16.98 7.18 -0.93
C VAL A 263 -17.92 7.33 -2.14
N GLY A 264 -19.23 7.44 -1.90
CA GLY A 264 -20.21 7.68 -2.97
C GLY A 264 -19.95 8.99 -3.73
N GLN A 265 -19.69 10.10 -3.01
CA GLN A 265 -19.32 11.39 -3.61
C GLN A 265 -18.02 11.31 -4.42
N LEU A 266 -17.02 10.56 -3.92
CA LEU A 266 -15.78 10.33 -4.62
C LEU A 266 -16.02 9.57 -5.94
N ILE A 267 -16.79 8.48 -5.91
CA ILE A 267 -17.13 7.70 -7.11
C ILE A 267 -17.79 8.60 -8.14
N GLN A 268 -18.80 9.38 -7.72
CA GLN A 268 -19.50 10.32 -8.60
C GLN A 268 -18.53 11.34 -9.23
N THR A 269 -17.62 11.92 -8.43
CA THR A 269 -16.63 12.89 -8.93
C THR A 269 -15.71 12.27 -9.98
N LEU A 270 -15.24 11.04 -9.76
CA LEU A 270 -14.40 10.32 -10.72
C LEU A 270 -15.18 9.91 -11.97
N GLU A 271 -16.46 9.58 -11.84
CA GLU A 271 -17.34 9.23 -12.96
C GLU A 271 -17.62 10.46 -13.84
N GLU A 272 -18.01 11.59 -13.25
CA GLU A 272 -18.24 12.85 -13.94
C GLU A 272 -16.98 13.34 -14.69
N ALA A 273 -15.80 13.10 -14.12
CA ALA A 273 -14.54 13.41 -14.75
C ALA A 273 -14.08 12.37 -15.80
N ASN A 274 -14.77 11.23 -15.94
CA ASN A 274 -14.38 10.05 -16.72
C ASN A 274 -12.98 9.54 -16.33
N ALA A 275 -12.69 9.52 -15.04
CA ALA A 275 -11.47 8.98 -14.46
C ALA A 275 -11.60 7.51 -14.03
N LEU A 276 -12.83 6.99 -13.94
CA LEU A 276 -13.09 5.59 -13.59
C LEU A 276 -12.52 4.61 -14.62
N GLU A 277 -12.45 4.96 -15.91
CA GLU A 277 -12.00 4.08 -16.99
C GLU A 277 -10.59 3.50 -16.77
N TYR A 278 -9.73 4.21 -16.05
CA TYR A 278 -8.37 3.79 -15.71
C TYR A 278 -8.15 3.66 -14.20
N SER A 279 -9.22 3.66 -13.41
CA SER A 279 -9.15 3.62 -11.94
C SER A 279 -9.86 2.41 -11.34
N ILE A 280 -9.31 1.87 -10.25
CA ILE A 280 -9.92 0.86 -9.39
C ILE A 280 -10.21 1.51 -8.04
N LEU A 281 -11.41 1.31 -7.49
CA LEU A 281 -11.72 1.74 -6.13
C LEU A 281 -11.90 0.54 -5.21
N VAL A 282 -11.10 0.51 -4.14
CA VAL A 282 -11.23 -0.47 -3.05
C VAL A 282 -11.84 0.24 -1.86
N ALA A 283 -13.00 -0.21 -1.39
CA ALA A 283 -13.70 0.42 -0.28
C ALA A 283 -13.86 -0.54 0.90
N ALA A 284 -13.21 -0.21 2.01
CA ALA A 284 -13.51 -0.74 3.34
C ALA A 284 -13.96 0.44 4.22
N THR A 285 -15.27 0.62 4.31
CA THR A 285 -15.90 1.77 4.95
C THR A 285 -15.94 1.63 6.47
N ALA A 286 -16.27 2.71 7.18
CA ALA A 286 -16.33 2.72 8.65
C ALA A 286 -17.34 1.71 9.24
N SER A 287 -18.34 1.28 8.46
CA SER A 287 -19.31 0.26 8.89
C SER A 287 -18.79 -1.16 8.77
N ASP A 288 -17.70 -1.36 8.04
CA ASP A 288 -17.18 -2.68 7.73
C ASP A 288 -16.24 -3.14 8.86
N PRO A 289 -16.16 -4.45 9.15
CA PRO A 289 -15.32 -4.99 10.22
C PRO A 289 -13.85 -4.55 10.14
N ALA A 290 -13.19 -4.42 11.30
CA ALA A 290 -11.78 -4.05 11.38
C ALA A 290 -10.85 -4.91 10.50
N PRO A 291 -11.05 -6.24 10.36
CA PRO A 291 -10.24 -7.05 9.45
C PRO A 291 -10.30 -6.63 7.98
N LEU A 292 -11.45 -6.15 7.49
CA LEU A 292 -11.56 -5.63 6.11
C LEU A 292 -10.81 -4.29 5.96
N GLN A 293 -10.91 -3.42 6.96
CA GLN A 293 -10.18 -2.14 6.97
C GLN A 293 -8.65 -2.36 7.04
N PHE A 294 -8.21 -3.36 7.79
CA PHE A 294 -6.82 -3.80 7.83
C PHE A 294 -6.33 -4.33 6.48
N LEU A 295 -7.16 -5.14 5.80
CA LEU A 295 -6.81 -5.84 4.58
C LEU A 295 -6.83 -4.94 3.33
N ALA A 296 -7.74 -3.96 3.26
CA ALA A 296 -7.98 -3.16 2.06
C ALA A 296 -6.72 -2.57 1.40
N PRO A 297 -5.72 -2.03 2.15
CA PRO A 297 -4.49 -1.53 1.55
C PRO A 297 -3.65 -2.61 0.87
N TYR A 298 -3.60 -3.82 1.44
CA TYR A 298 -2.90 -4.95 0.83
C TYR A 298 -3.59 -5.44 -0.44
N SER A 299 -4.92 -5.47 -0.45
CA SER A 299 -5.71 -5.83 -1.62
C SER A 299 -5.54 -4.82 -2.74
N GLY A 300 -5.64 -3.52 -2.44
CA GLY A 300 -5.36 -2.46 -3.40
C GLY A 300 -3.92 -2.52 -3.93
N CYS A 301 -2.95 -2.81 -3.05
CA CYS A 301 -1.56 -2.98 -3.46
C CYS A 301 -1.40 -4.15 -4.44
N ALA A 302 -2.00 -5.32 -4.17
CA ALA A 302 -1.96 -6.46 -5.09
C ALA A 302 -2.58 -6.14 -6.47
N MET A 303 -3.68 -5.38 -6.49
CA MET A 303 -4.29 -4.89 -7.74
C MET A 303 -3.36 -3.92 -8.50
N GLY A 304 -2.67 -3.02 -7.80
CA GLY A 304 -1.69 -2.11 -8.39
C GLY A 304 -0.42 -2.82 -8.89
N GLU A 305 0.02 -3.87 -8.19
CA GLU A 305 1.18 -4.68 -8.57
C GLU A 305 0.99 -5.43 -9.88
N TYR A 306 -0.25 -5.81 -10.22
CA TYR A 306 -0.57 -6.37 -11.54
C TYR A 306 -0.03 -5.48 -12.67
N PHE A 307 -0.29 -4.18 -12.62
CA PHE A 307 0.18 -3.25 -13.65
C PHE A 307 1.71 -3.09 -13.60
N ARG A 308 2.29 -2.95 -12.40
CA ARG A 308 3.75 -2.84 -12.20
C ARG A 308 4.51 -4.02 -12.81
N ASP A 309 4.03 -5.24 -12.56
CA ASP A 309 4.73 -6.47 -12.94
C ASP A 309 4.53 -6.81 -14.42
N ASN A 310 3.52 -6.23 -15.07
CA ASN A 310 3.26 -6.36 -16.50
C ASN A 310 3.80 -5.17 -17.32
N GLY A 311 4.81 -4.46 -16.79
CA GLY A 311 5.50 -3.37 -17.49
C GLY A 311 4.70 -2.08 -17.68
N MET A 312 3.61 -1.92 -16.93
CA MET A 312 2.78 -0.72 -16.91
C MET A 312 3.08 0.12 -15.67
N HIS A 313 2.46 1.29 -15.57
CA HIS A 313 2.60 2.18 -14.42
C HIS A 313 1.29 2.30 -13.64
N ALA A 314 1.39 2.22 -12.33
CA ALA A 314 0.27 2.42 -11.43
C ALA A 314 0.55 3.49 -10.38
N LEU A 315 -0.52 4.17 -9.99
CA LEU A 315 -0.60 5.09 -8.85
C LEU A 315 -1.56 4.49 -7.84
N ILE A 316 -1.14 4.33 -6.58
CA ILE A 316 -2.01 3.89 -5.49
C ILE A 316 -2.13 4.98 -4.42
N ILE A 317 -3.34 5.25 -3.98
CA ILE A 317 -3.66 6.18 -2.89
C ILE A 317 -4.28 5.39 -1.74
N TYR A 318 -3.79 5.62 -0.52
CA TYR A 318 -4.35 5.01 0.69
C TYR A 318 -4.98 6.08 1.57
N ASP A 319 -6.32 6.16 1.65
CA ASP A 319 -7.07 7.20 2.37
C ASP A 319 -7.95 6.60 3.49
N ASP A 320 -7.45 6.40 4.71
CA ASP A 320 -6.09 6.74 5.18
C ASP A 320 -5.43 5.61 5.99
N LEU A 321 -4.10 5.64 6.08
CA LEU A 321 -3.33 4.63 6.80
C LEU A 321 -3.42 4.75 8.31
N SER A 322 -3.80 5.93 8.84
CA SER A 322 -4.06 6.11 10.28
C SER A 322 -5.22 5.19 10.72
N LYS A 323 -6.28 5.10 9.93
CA LYS A 323 -7.41 4.20 10.17
C LYS A 323 -7.04 2.73 10.02
N GLN A 324 -6.15 2.37 9.09
CA GLN A 324 -5.61 1.00 9.01
C GLN A 324 -4.86 0.62 10.30
N ALA A 325 -4.01 1.51 10.83
CA ALA A 325 -3.29 1.27 12.08
C ALA A 325 -4.25 1.07 13.26
N VAL A 326 -5.32 1.88 13.33
CA VAL A 326 -6.36 1.74 14.37
C VAL A 326 -7.10 0.40 14.26
N ALA A 327 -7.46 -0.02 13.04
CA ALA A 327 -8.06 -1.33 12.80
C ALA A 327 -7.12 -2.48 13.23
N TYR A 328 -5.83 -2.39 12.90
CA TYR A 328 -4.83 -3.38 13.31
C TYR A 328 -4.63 -3.43 14.83
N ARG A 329 -4.67 -2.26 15.49
CA ARG A 329 -4.63 -2.16 16.95
C ARG A 329 -5.82 -2.88 17.58
N GLN A 330 -7.03 -2.63 17.09
CA GLN A 330 -8.24 -3.31 17.58
C GLN A 330 -8.11 -4.82 17.47
N MET A 331 -7.75 -5.33 16.29
CA MET A 331 -7.55 -6.77 16.07
C MET A 331 -6.49 -7.36 17.01
N SER A 332 -5.36 -6.68 17.17
CA SER A 332 -4.25 -7.15 18.00
C SER A 332 -4.62 -7.24 19.48
N LEU A 333 -5.36 -6.25 20.00
CA LEU A 333 -5.82 -6.23 21.39
C LEU A 333 -6.83 -7.34 21.67
N LEU A 334 -7.77 -7.59 20.74
CA LEU A 334 -8.75 -8.66 20.86
C LEU A 334 -8.10 -10.05 20.76
N LEU A 335 -7.02 -10.19 19.97
CA LEU A 335 -6.15 -11.37 19.93
C LEU A 335 -5.20 -11.45 21.15
N ARG A 336 -5.35 -10.57 22.14
CA ARG A 336 -4.53 -10.51 23.37
C ARG A 336 -3.03 -10.38 23.11
N ARG A 337 -2.64 -9.79 21.98
CA ARG A 337 -1.23 -9.44 21.73
C ARG A 337 -0.82 -8.29 22.67
N PRO A 338 0.41 -8.31 23.20
CA PRO A 338 0.87 -7.28 24.12
C PRO A 338 0.92 -5.90 23.43
N PRO A 339 0.31 -4.86 24.04
CA PRO A 339 0.36 -3.51 23.50
C PRO A 339 1.69 -2.80 23.78
N GLY A 340 2.05 -1.86 22.93
CA GLY A 340 3.16 -0.92 23.08
C GLY A 340 2.69 0.53 23.25
N ARG A 341 3.44 1.47 22.66
CA ARG A 341 3.13 2.91 22.70
C ARG A 341 1.76 3.20 22.09
N GLU A 342 0.96 4.04 22.75
CA GLU A 342 -0.40 4.40 22.32
C GLU A 342 -1.31 3.17 22.08
N ALA A 343 -1.02 2.07 22.79
CA ALA A 343 -1.66 0.76 22.71
C ALA A 343 -1.55 0.05 21.35
N PHE A 344 -0.73 0.53 20.41
CA PHE A 344 -0.45 -0.18 19.16
C PHE A 344 0.41 -1.43 19.42
N PRO A 345 0.26 -2.50 18.61
CA PRO A 345 1.13 -3.67 18.71
C PRO A 345 2.57 -3.33 18.31
N GLY A 346 3.54 -4.10 18.81
CA GLY A 346 4.97 -3.82 18.59
C GLY A 346 5.43 -3.87 17.12
N ASP A 347 4.65 -4.51 16.25
CA ASP A 347 4.91 -4.68 14.81
C ASP A 347 4.10 -3.69 13.93
N VAL A 348 3.50 -2.64 14.50
CA VAL A 348 2.77 -1.63 13.71
C VAL A 348 3.66 -0.91 12.68
N PHE A 349 4.97 -0.80 12.94
CA PHE A 349 5.92 -0.32 11.93
C PHE A 349 6.05 -1.30 10.76
N TYR A 350 6.06 -2.60 11.05
CA TYR A 350 6.16 -3.66 10.04
C TYR A 350 4.92 -3.68 9.13
N LEU A 351 3.73 -3.42 9.68
CA LEU A 351 2.48 -3.25 8.92
C LEU A 351 2.64 -2.27 7.75
N HIS A 352 3.08 -1.04 8.01
CA HIS A 352 3.19 -0.03 6.95
C HIS A 352 4.44 -0.16 6.10
N SER A 353 5.57 -0.60 6.68
CA SER A 353 6.82 -0.75 5.92
C SER A 353 6.71 -1.88 4.88
N ARG A 354 6.17 -3.05 5.23
CA ARG A 354 5.97 -4.15 4.27
C ARG A 354 4.96 -3.81 3.18
N LEU A 355 3.99 -2.96 3.47
CA LEU A 355 3.03 -2.44 2.49
C LEU A 355 3.69 -1.45 1.53
N LEU A 356 4.31 -0.39 2.06
CA LEU A 356 4.83 0.70 1.26
C LEU A 356 6.10 0.31 0.48
N GLU A 357 6.93 -0.61 0.99
CA GLU A 357 8.11 -1.09 0.26
C GLU A 357 7.78 -1.88 -1.01
N ARG A 358 6.53 -2.31 -1.20
CA ARG A 358 6.07 -2.91 -2.46
C ARG A 358 5.90 -1.87 -3.58
N ALA A 359 5.69 -0.60 -3.25
CA ALA A 359 5.70 0.47 -4.23
C ALA A 359 7.14 0.75 -4.68
N ALA A 360 7.44 0.47 -5.96
CA ALA A 360 8.78 0.60 -6.52
C ALA A 360 8.74 0.78 -8.05
N LYS A 361 9.83 1.32 -8.60
CA LYS A 361 10.16 1.28 -10.03
C LYS A 361 10.99 0.03 -10.33
N ARG A 362 10.47 -0.85 -11.19
CA ARG A 362 11.16 -2.07 -11.63
C ARG A 362 12.32 -1.73 -12.57
N SER A 363 13.33 -2.60 -12.58
CA SER A 363 14.45 -2.54 -13.51
C SER A 363 14.02 -2.86 -14.94
N ASP A 364 14.85 -2.47 -15.91
CA ASP A 364 14.56 -2.73 -17.33
C ASP A 364 14.49 -4.25 -17.62
N GLN A 365 15.25 -5.06 -16.87
CA GLN A 365 15.23 -6.53 -16.94
C GLN A 365 13.96 -7.15 -16.33
N THR A 366 13.26 -6.41 -15.47
CA THR A 366 12.06 -6.89 -14.76
C THR A 366 10.80 -6.18 -15.23
N GLY A 367 10.81 -5.69 -16.48
CA GLY A 367 9.65 -5.13 -17.18
C GLY A 367 9.50 -3.61 -17.08
N ALA A 368 10.36 -2.91 -16.32
CA ALA A 368 10.35 -1.45 -16.18
C ALA A 368 9.03 -0.81 -15.68
N GLY A 369 8.04 -1.58 -15.23
CA GLY A 369 6.81 -1.01 -14.65
C GLY A 369 7.06 -0.31 -13.32
N SER A 370 6.06 0.42 -12.82
CA SER A 370 6.17 1.12 -11.53
C SER A 370 4.87 1.12 -10.74
N LEU A 371 4.98 1.15 -9.42
CA LEU A 371 3.89 1.48 -8.52
C LEU A 371 4.29 2.69 -7.66
N THR A 372 3.68 3.85 -7.91
CA THR A 372 3.82 5.06 -7.07
C THR A 372 2.77 5.03 -5.98
N ALA A 373 3.14 5.35 -4.73
CA ALA A 373 2.22 5.33 -3.61
C ALA A 373 2.05 6.72 -2.96
N LEU A 374 0.81 7.11 -2.73
CA LEU A 374 0.42 8.30 -1.97
C LEU A 374 -0.34 7.88 -0.70
N PRO A 375 0.37 7.48 0.37
CA PRO A 375 -0.29 7.24 1.65
C PRO A 375 -0.80 8.56 2.24
N VAL A 376 -2.01 8.53 2.78
CA VAL A 376 -2.60 9.64 3.54
C VAL A 376 -2.48 9.33 5.04
N ILE A 377 -2.08 10.32 5.82
CA ILE A 377 -2.10 10.29 7.29
C ILE A 377 -2.85 11.51 7.81
N GLU A 378 -3.83 11.25 8.67
CA GLU A 378 -4.48 12.30 9.45
C GLU A 378 -3.72 12.53 10.76
N THR A 379 -3.27 13.76 10.99
CA THR A 379 -2.71 14.22 12.26
C THR A 379 -3.82 14.74 13.18
N GLN A 380 -3.51 14.81 14.48
CA GLN A 380 -4.37 15.44 15.47
C GLN A 380 -3.71 16.76 15.90
N ALA A 381 -4.41 17.88 15.71
CA ALA A 381 -3.94 19.22 16.08
C ALA A 381 -2.54 19.58 15.54
N GLY A 382 -2.21 19.16 14.32
CA GLY A 382 -0.94 19.43 13.67
C GLY A 382 0.24 18.61 14.19
N ASP A 383 0.01 17.65 15.09
CA ASP A 383 1.10 16.88 15.69
C ASP A 383 1.63 15.80 14.72
N VAL A 384 2.70 16.17 14.01
CA VAL A 384 3.48 15.27 13.15
C VAL A 384 4.44 14.37 13.94
N SER A 385 4.61 14.59 15.24
CA SER A 385 5.50 13.82 16.13
C SER A 385 4.81 12.63 16.81
N ALA A 386 3.50 12.48 16.61
CA ALA A 386 2.73 11.33 17.06
C ALA A 386 3.29 10.02 16.45
N TYR A 387 2.94 8.89 17.08
CA TYR A 387 3.62 7.62 16.81
C TYR A 387 3.46 7.12 15.37
N ILE A 388 2.23 7.07 14.84
CA ILE A 388 1.98 6.61 13.47
C ILE A 388 2.52 7.59 12.40
N PRO A 389 2.29 8.91 12.49
CA PRO A 389 2.93 9.87 11.59
C PRO A 389 4.45 9.70 11.50
N THR A 390 5.14 9.62 12.64
CA THR A 390 6.60 9.46 12.68
C THR A 390 7.07 8.19 11.97
N ASN A 391 6.36 7.07 12.19
CA ASN A 391 6.67 5.81 11.52
C ASN A 391 6.56 5.96 10.00
N VAL A 392 5.45 6.50 9.50
CA VAL A 392 5.21 6.60 8.06
C VAL A 392 6.15 7.61 7.39
N ILE A 393 6.47 8.73 8.05
CA ILE A 393 7.48 9.70 7.55
C ILE A 393 8.84 9.01 7.33
N SER A 394 9.22 8.09 8.22
CA SER A 394 10.49 7.36 8.09
C SER A 394 10.50 6.32 6.97
N ILE A 395 9.34 5.76 6.62
CA ILE A 395 9.15 4.79 5.51
C ILE A 395 9.00 5.52 4.17
N THR A 396 8.41 6.72 4.21
CA THR A 396 8.38 7.78 3.20
C THR A 396 9.51 7.80 2.19
N ASP A 397 9.37 8.28 0.94
CA ASP A 397 10.45 8.97 0.23
C ASP A 397 10.38 10.50 0.38
N GLY A 398 9.31 10.98 0.99
CA GLY A 398 9.01 12.38 1.17
C GLY A 398 7.65 12.57 1.83
N GLN A 399 7.31 13.82 2.08
CA GLN A 399 6.04 14.23 2.66
C GLN A 399 5.59 15.58 2.13
N ILE A 400 4.28 15.72 1.96
CA ILE A 400 3.55 16.93 1.66
C ILE A 400 2.71 17.25 2.89
N CYS A 401 3.16 18.22 3.66
CA CYS A 401 2.52 18.66 4.90
C CYS A 401 1.47 19.72 4.59
N LEU A 402 0.22 19.46 5.00
CA LEU A 402 -0.92 20.33 4.81
C LEU A 402 -1.34 20.95 6.14
N GLU A 403 -1.42 22.28 6.16
CA GLU A 403 -1.69 23.04 7.38
C GLU A 403 -3.03 23.75 7.35
N THR A 404 -3.76 23.62 8.45
CA THR A 404 -5.05 24.27 8.67
C THR A 404 -4.94 25.81 8.61
N GLU A 405 -3.86 26.39 9.13
CA GLU A 405 -3.65 27.83 9.12
C GLU A 405 -3.51 28.39 7.69
N LEU A 406 -2.70 27.74 6.85
CA LEU A 406 -2.53 28.14 5.44
C LEU A 406 -3.87 28.05 4.69
N PHE A 407 -4.66 27.02 4.96
CA PHE A 407 -5.97 26.81 4.36
C PHE A 407 -6.95 27.96 4.67
N TYR A 408 -6.98 28.44 5.92
CA TYR A 408 -7.82 29.57 6.34
C TYR A 408 -7.30 30.93 5.88
N ARG A 409 -5.98 31.08 5.68
CA ARG A 409 -5.37 32.26 5.03
C ARG A 409 -5.60 32.32 3.52
N GLY A 410 -6.35 31.37 2.94
CA GLY A 410 -6.67 31.33 1.52
C GLY A 410 -5.55 30.80 0.63
N ILE A 411 -4.54 30.12 1.20
CA ILE A 411 -3.52 29.40 0.44
C ILE A 411 -4.03 27.97 0.23
N ARG A 412 -4.44 27.67 -1.01
CA ARG A 412 -5.02 26.38 -1.39
C ARG A 412 -4.41 25.95 -2.73
N PRO A 413 -3.75 24.78 -2.84
CA PRO A 413 -3.53 23.76 -1.80
C PRO A 413 -2.72 24.26 -0.61
N ALA A 414 -3.06 23.81 0.60
CA ALA A 414 -2.54 24.33 1.87
C ALA A 414 -1.16 23.76 2.26
N ILE A 415 -0.24 23.69 1.29
CA ILE A 415 1.04 23.00 1.43
C ILE A 415 2.04 23.89 2.19
N ASN A 416 2.59 23.36 3.28
CA ASN A 416 3.73 23.98 3.96
C ASN A 416 5.02 23.64 3.21
N VAL A 417 5.56 24.61 2.48
CA VAL A 417 6.78 24.45 1.66
C VAL A 417 8.03 24.11 2.47
N GLY A 418 8.11 24.55 3.73
CA GLY A 418 9.26 24.31 4.61
C GLY A 418 9.28 22.90 5.20
N LEU A 419 8.11 22.39 5.60
CA LEU A 419 7.98 21.04 6.16
C LEU A 419 7.87 19.95 5.08
N SER A 420 7.48 20.33 3.86
CA SER A 420 7.31 19.39 2.76
C SER A 420 8.62 19.13 2.00
N VAL A 421 8.93 17.85 1.80
CA VAL A 421 10.21 17.39 1.25
C VAL A 421 9.95 16.20 0.32
N SER A 422 10.59 16.19 -0.85
CA SER A 422 10.71 15.02 -1.71
C SER A 422 12.19 14.64 -1.80
N ARG A 423 12.57 13.44 -1.33
CA ARG A 423 13.98 13.01 -1.32
C ARG A 423 14.48 12.61 -2.72
N VAL A 424 13.59 12.21 -3.61
CA VAL A 424 13.92 12.03 -5.04
C VAL A 424 14.21 13.39 -5.68
N GLY A 425 13.44 14.42 -5.30
CA GLY A 425 13.66 15.80 -5.66
C GLY A 425 13.68 16.01 -7.18
N SER A 426 14.65 16.77 -7.66
CA SER A 426 14.72 17.19 -9.07
C SER A 426 14.90 16.06 -10.09
N ALA A 427 15.24 14.84 -9.66
CA ALA A 427 15.28 13.66 -10.54
C ALA A 427 13.88 13.24 -11.01
N ALA A 428 12.83 13.60 -10.25
CA ALA A 428 11.44 13.40 -10.61
C ALA A 428 10.82 14.57 -11.40
N GLN A 429 11.62 15.52 -11.89
CA GLN A 429 11.13 16.66 -12.66
C GLN A 429 11.53 16.58 -14.13
N LEU A 430 10.66 17.12 -15.00
CA LEU A 430 11.06 17.44 -16.36
C LEU A 430 12.19 18.47 -16.34
N LYS A 431 13.11 18.37 -17.30
CA LYS A 431 14.26 19.27 -17.45
C LYS A 431 13.86 20.75 -17.44
N ALA A 432 12.77 21.09 -18.14
CA ALA A 432 12.25 22.46 -18.18
C ALA A 432 11.74 22.92 -16.81
N MET A 433 10.97 22.10 -16.09
CA MET A 433 10.49 22.45 -14.74
C MET A 433 11.67 22.63 -13.76
N LYS A 434 12.65 21.73 -13.82
CA LYS A 434 13.87 21.82 -13.01
C LYS A 434 14.64 23.14 -13.23
N GLN A 435 14.70 23.62 -14.47
CA GLN A 435 15.37 24.89 -14.80
C GLN A 435 14.64 26.11 -14.22
N VAL A 436 13.31 26.08 -14.11
CA VAL A 436 12.52 27.23 -13.66
C VAL A 436 12.30 27.24 -12.14
N CYS A 437 12.26 26.08 -11.49
CA CYS A 437 11.96 25.98 -10.06
C CYS A 437 13.19 26.10 -9.14
N GLY A 438 14.40 26.09 -9.68
CA GLY A 438 15.64 25.94 -8.92
C GLY A 438 15.81 26.92 -7.76
N SER A 439 15.45 28.20 -7.94
CA SER A 439 15.55 29.22 -6.87
C SER A 439 14.27 29.40 -6.06
N SER A 440 13.11 28.95 -6.57
CA SER A 440 11.79 29.25 -5.99
C SER A 440 11.63 28.75 -4.55
N LYS A 441 12.10 27.53 -4.25
CA LYS A 441 12.02 26.96 -2.90
C LYS A 441 12.87 27.73 -1.88
N LEU A 442 14.05 28.20 -2.30
CA LEU A 442 14.94 29.01 -1.46
C LEU A 442 14.34 30.39 -1.19
N GLU A 443 13.81 31.05 -2.22
CA GLU A 443 13.16 32.36 -2.10
C GLU A 443 11.91 32.30 -1.20
N LEU A 444 11.09 31.25 -1.33
CA LEU A 444 9.93 31.03 -0.44
C LEU A 444 10.34 30.73 1.01
N ALA A 445 11.47 30.04 1.22
CA ALA A 445 11.99 29.80 2.56
C ALA A 445 12.46 31.10 3.22
N GLN A 446 13.27 31.89 2.51
CA GLN A 446 13.72 33.21 2.98
C GLN A 446 12.54 34.15 3.25
N TYR A 447 11.53 34.15 2.38
CA TYR A 447 10.31 34.93 2.58
C TYR A 447 9.63 34.57 3.91
N ARG A 448 9.50 33.29 4.23
CA ARG A 448 8.84 32.85 5.47
C ARG A 448 9.59 33.26 6.73
N GLU A 449 10.91 33.13 6.72
CA GLU A 449 11.76 33.56 7.83
C GLU A 449 11.56 35.06 8.09
N VAL A 450 11.65 35.88 7.04
CA VAL A 450 11.56 37.34 7.15
C VAL A 450 10.13 37.81 7.43
N ALA A 451 9.10 37.15 6.87
CA ALA A 451 7.71 37.50 7.08
C ALA A 451 7.28 37.38 8.55
N ALA A 452 7.87 36.46 9.31
CA ALA A 452 7.61 36.35 10.75
C ALA A 452 8.12 37.57 11.52
N PHE A 453 9.30 38.10 11.17
CA PHE A 453 9.89 39.27 11.81
C PHE A 453 9.24 40.58 11.36
N ALA A 454 8.82 40.66 10.10
CA ALA A 454 8.20 41.85 9.51
C ALA A 454 6.85 42.22 10.15
N GLN A 455 6.20 41.31 10.89
CA GLN A 455 4.97 41.62 11.63
C GLN A 455 5.18 42.61 12.78
N PHE A 456 6.41 42.77 13.27
CA PHE A 456 6.73 43.58 14.44
C PHE A 456 7.63 44.80 14.14
N GLY A 457 8.13 44.92 12.90
CA GLY A 457 9.03 46.00 12.49
C GLY A 457 8.30 47.15 11.79
N SER A 458 8.57 48.39 12.20
CA SER A 458 8.01 49.60 11.56
C SER A 458 8.79 50.07 10.35
N ASP A 459 10.12 49.88 10.35
CA ASP A 459 11.01 50.28 9.27
C ASP A 459 11.79 49.08 8.75
N LEU A 460 11.48 48.67 7.53
CA LEU A 460 12.17 47.60 6.81
C LEU A 460 13.05 48.22 5.72
N ASP A 461 14.29 47.75 5.60
CA ASP A 461 15.19 48.16 4.54
C ASP A 461 14.67 47.73 3.15
N ALA A 462 15.15 48.38 2.09
CA ALA A 462 14.64 48.17 0.73
C ALA A 462 14.81 46.72 0.23
N ALA A 463 15.86 46.00 0.67
CA ALA A 463 16.08 44.63 0.27
C ALA A 463 15.06 43.70 0.94
N THR A 464 14.79 43.89 2.24
CA THR A 464 13.75 43.17 2.97
C THR A 464 12.36 43.43 2.37
N GLN A 465 12.04 44.68 2.03
CA GLN A 465 10.77 45.00 1.38
C GLN A 465 10.62 44.32 0.00
N ALA A 466 11.68 44.31 -0.81
CA ALA A 466 11.68 43.63 -2.09
C ALA A 466 11.47 42.11 -1.93
N LEU A 467 12.12 41.49 -0.95
CA LEU A 467 11.99 40.08 -0.64
C LEU A 467 10.57 39.72 -0.16
N LEU A 468 9.97 40.52 0.72
CA LEU A 468 8.57 40.33 1.15
C LEU A 468 7.59 40.50 0.00
N ASN A 469 7.77 41.53 -0.83
CA ASN A 469 6.93 41.78 -1.99
C ASN A 469 7.00 40.63 -3.00
N ARG A 470 8.19 40.12 -3.30
CA ARG A 470 8.40 39.00 -4.20
C ARG A 470 7.85 37.70 -3.62
N GLY A 471 8.15 37.41 -2.35
CA GLY A 471 7.68 36.21 -1.66
C GLY A 471 6.16 36.13 -1.53
N ALA A 472 5.47 37.25 -1.33
CA ALA A 472 4.01 37.31 -1.34
C ALA A 472 3.44 36.88 -2.71
N ARG A 473 4.04 37.34 -3.81
CA ARG A 473 3.61 36.99 -5.18
C ARG A 473 3.91 35.53 -5.52
N LEU A 474 5.09 35.03 -5.12
CA LEU A 474 5.46 33.63 -5.24
C LEU A 474 4.57 32.70 -4.41
N THR A 475 3.92 33.22 -3.36
CA THR A 475 2.93 32.48 -2.57
C THR A 475 1.55 32.45 -3.24
N GLU A 476 1.18 33.49 -3.99
CA GLU A 476 -0.09 33.53 -4.73
C GLU A 476 -0.10 32.61 -5.95
N VAL A 477 1.01 32.53 -6.69
CA VAL A 477 1.07 31.81 -7.99
C VAL A 477 0.74 30.31 -7.88
N PRO A 478 1.20 29.55 -6.87
CA PRO A 478 0.89 28.13 -6.75
C PRO A 478 -0.55 27.84 -6.31
N LYS A 479 -1.35 28.85 -5.92
CA LYS A 479 -2.75 28.65 -5.53
C LYS A 479 -3.55 28.10 -6.71
N GLN A 480 -4.39 27.11 -6.45
CA GLN A 480 -5.13 26.42 -7.49
C GLN A 480 -6.48 25.94 -6.94
N PRO A 481 -7.59 26.11 -7.69
CA PRO A 481 -8.86 25.54 -7.30
C PRO A 481 -8.83 24.01 -7.41
N GLN A 482 -9.67 23.34 -6.62
CA GLN A 482 -9.88 21.90 -6.70
C GLN A 482 -10.45 21.46 -8.05
N TYR A 483 -10.15 20.25 -8.47
CA TYR A 483 -10.68 19.60 -9.69
C TYR A 483 -10.31 20.30 -10.99
N ALA A 484 -9.24 21.11 -10.96
CA ALA A 484 -8.73 21.85 -12.09
C ALA A 484 -7.23 21.59 -12.29
N PRO A 485 -6.82 20.33 -12.55
CA PRO A 485 -5.42 20.03 -12.83
C PRO A 485 -4.93 20.78 -14.08
N LEU A 486 -3.72 21.34 -14.00
CA LEU A 486 -3.13 22.13 -15.07
C LEU A 486 -2.07 21.30 -15.81
N PRO A 487 -2.09 21.24 -17.16
CA PRO A 487 -1.06 20.58 -17.94
C PRO A 487 0.35 21.11 -17.62
N ILE A 488 1.34 20.23 -17.62
CA ILE A 488 2.71 20.57 -17.21
C ILE A 488 3.32 21.73 -18.01
N GLU A 489 3.00 21.84 -19.31
CA GLU A 489 3.54 22.90 -20.17
C GLU A 489 3.04 24.28 -19.73
N LYS A 490 1.77 24.34 -19.29
CA LYS A 490 1.14 25.56 -18.76
C LYS A 490 1.69 25.89 -17.37
N GLN A 491 1.90 24.87 -16.52
CA GLN A 491 2.53 25.07 -15.21
C GLN A 491 3.94 25.68 -15.35
N ILE A 492 4.78 25.13 -16.23
CA ILE A 492 6.15 25.62 -16.44
C ILE A 492 6.14 27.10 -16.80
N LEU A 493 5.25 27.53 -17.69
CA LEU A 493 5.17 28.92 -18.12
C LEU A 493 4.73 29.86 -16.99
N VAL A 494 3.72 29.45 -16.21
CA VAL A 494 3.23 30.22 -15.06
C VAL A 494 4.31 30.36 -13.98
N ILE A 495 5.01 29.27 -13.66
CA ILE A 495 6.11 29.30 -12.68
C ILE A 495 7.29 30.12 -13.20
N TYR A 496 7.63 29.99 -14.49
CA TYR A 496 8.65 30.81 -15.13
C TYR A 496 8.33 32.30 -15.04
N ALA A 497 7.06 32.67 -15.26
CA ALA A 497 6.61 34.05 -15.15
C ALA A 497 6.84 34.63 -13.74
N ALA A 498 6.54 33.82 -12.72
CA ALA A 498 6.69 34.21 -11.32
C ALA A 498 8.16 34.34 -10.90
N VAL A 499 8.99 33.35 -11.22
CA VAL A 499 10.39 33.28 -10.77
C VAL A 499 11.27 34.34 -11.45
N ASN A 500 10.98 34.72 -12.70
CA ASN A 500 11.72 35.76 -13.41
C ASN A 500 11.20 37.18 -13.14
N GLY A 501 10.30 37.35 -12.18
CA GLY A 501 9.86 38.66 -11.71
C GLY A 501 8.87 39.39 -12.63
N PHE A 502 8.25 38.69 -13.59
CA PHE A 502 7.21 39.31 -14.43
C PHE A 502 5.97 39.70 -13.61
N CYS A 503 5.76 39.05 -12.46
CA CYS A 503 4.68 39.37 -11.53
C CYS A 503 5.06 40.48 -10.53
N ASP A 504 6.33 40.89 -10.41
CA ASP A 504 6.84 41.71 -9.29
C ASP A 504 6.19 43.09 -9.18
N ARG A 505 5.74 43.65 -10.31
CA ARG A 505 5.06 44.96 -10.36
C ARG A 505 3.53 44.86 -10.22
N MET A 506 2.96 43.67 -10.23
CA MET A 506 1.50 43.48 -10.19
C MET A 506 0.97 43.56 -8.76
N PRO A 507 -0.22 44.15 -8.54
CA PRO A 507 -0.99 43.96 -7.31
C PRO A 507 -1.31 42.48 -7.05
N LEU A 508 -1.35 42.05 -5.77
CA LEU A 508 -1.56 40.64 -5.38
C LEU A 508 -2.89 40.08 -5.89
N ASP A 509 -3.95 40.89 -5.87
CA ASP A 509 -5.30 40.54 -6.33
C ASP A 509 -5.40 40.27 -7.84
N ARG A 510 -4.46 40.80 -8.63
CA ARG A 510 -4.42 40.61 -10.09
C ARG A 510 -3.63 39.37 -10.53
N ILE A 511 -2.88 38.73 -9.63
CA ILE A 511 -2.04 37.57 -9.98
C ILE A 511 -2.88 36.39 -10.48
N SER A 512 -4.02 36.11 -9.83
CA SER A 512 -4.91 35.03 -10.28
C SER A 512 -5.48 35.29 -11.68
N GLN A 513 -5.73 36.56 -12.04
CA GLN A 513 -6.19 36.93 -13.37
C GLN A 513 -5.09 36.73 -14.41
N TYR A 514 -3.86 37.18 -14.09
CA TYR A 514 -2.69 36.99 -14.95
C TYR A 514 -2.41 35.51 -15.21
N GLU A 515 -2.47 34.70 -14.16
CA GLU A 515 -2.26 33.27 -14.22
C GLU A 515 -3.29 32.56 -15.09
N LYS A 516 -4.57 32.99 -15.07
CA LYS A 516 -5.61 32.45 -15.96
C LYS A 516 -5.46 32.95 -17.40
N ALA A 517 -4.97 34.17 -17.59
CA ALA A 517 -4.80 34.76 -18.92
C ALA A 517 -3.67 34.10 -19.72
N ILE A 518 -2.58 33.69 -19.04
CA ILE A 518 -1.42 33.06 -19.68
C ILE A 518 -1.85 31.77 -20.45
N PRO A 519 -2.40 30.72 -19.82
CA PRO A 519 -2.72 29.46 -20.50
C PRO A 519 -3.72 29.55 -21.65
N ASN A 520 -4.54 30.60 -21.69
CA ASN A 520 -5.60 30.79 -22.67
C ASN A 520 -5.14 31.55 -23.92
N SER A 521 -4.04 32.31 -23.82
CA SER A 521 -3.57 33.19 -24.89
C SER A 521 -2.23 32.79 -25.49
N VAL A 522 -1.63 31.71 -24.98
CA VAL A 522 -0.38 31.15 -25.48
C VAL A 522 -0.59 30.38 -26.78
N LYS A 523 0.29 30.64 -27.76
CA LYS A 523 0.33 29.87 -29.01
C LYS A 523 0.76 28.41 -28.76
N PRO A 524 0.15 27.41 -29.42
CA PRO A 524 0.53 26.00 -29.26
C PRO A 524 2.02 25.72 -29.54
N GLU A 525 2.61 26.45 -30.49
CA GLU A 525 4.03 26.37 -30.86
C GLU A 525 4.95 26.70 -29.67
N LEU A 526 4.59 27.72 -28.89
CA LEU A 526 5.34 28.14 -27.70
C LEU A 526 5.30 27.06 -26.60
N LEU A 527 4.15 26.37 -26.43
CA LEU A 527 4.01 25.26 -25.48
C LEU A 527 4.83 24.04 -25.90
N GLN A 528 4.92 23.75 -27.20
CA GLN A 528 5.76 22.67 -27.71
C GLN A 528 7.25 22.97 -27.53
N ALA A 529 7.68 24.20 -27.77
CA ALA A 529 9.07 24.62 -27.58
C ALA A 529 9.55 24.44 -26.13
N LEU A 530 8.68 24.64 -25.14
CA LEU A 530 8.98 24.48 -23.71
C LEU A 530 9.26 23.02 -23.31
N LYS A 531 8.75 22.02 -24.05
CA LYS A 531 8.96 20.59 -23.74
C LYS A 531 10.42 20.16 -23.89
N GLY A 532 11.13 20.75 -24.85
CA GLY A 532 12.54 20.44 -25.14
C GLY A 532 13.54 21.12 -24.20
N GLY A 533 13.08 21.87 -23.19
CA GLY A 533 13.92 22.70 -22.31
C GLY A 533 14.10 24.14 -22.80
N LEU A 534 14.40 25.04 -21.86
CA LEU A 534 14.58 26.48 -22.08
C LEU A 534 16.06 26.77 -22.40
N THR A 535 16.40 26.97 -23.68
CA THR A 535 17.68 27.57 -24.12
C THR A 535 17.55 29.10 -24.22
N ASN A 536 18.67 29.84 -24.31
CA ASN A 536 18.63 31.31 -24.37
C ASN A 536 17.80 31.84 -25.56
N GLU A 537 17.90 31.22 -26.73
CA GLU A 537 17.08 31.55 -27.90
C GLU A 537 15.59 31.23 -27.67
N ARG A 538 15.29 30.13 -26.97
CA ARG A 538 13.90 29.72 -26.63
C ARG A 538 13.26 30.53 -25.51
N LYS A 539 14.01 31.41 -24.82
CA LYS A 539 13.49 32.30 -23.76
C LYS A 539 12.96 33.63 -24.29
N MET A 540 13.44 34.10 -25.46
CA MET A 540 13.07 35.41 -25.99
C MET A 540 11.56 35.54 -26.27
N GLU A 541 10.95 34.53 -26.91
CA GLU A 541 9.52 34.55 -27.20
C GLU A 541 8.63 34.45 -25.95
N PRO A 542 8.88 33.52 -24.99
CA PRO A 542 8.17 33.53 -23.71
C PRO A 542 8.29 34.84 -22.95
N ASP A 543 9.49 35.44 -22.91
CA ASP A 543 9.73 36.70 -22.20
C ASP A 543 8.93 37.85 -22.81
N ALA A 544 8.93 37.98 -24.14
CA ALA A 544 8.16 39.02 -24.82
C ALA A 544 6.66 38.87 -24.56
N PHE A 545 6.13 37.65 -24.69
CA PHE A 545 4.73 37.34 -24.43
C PHE A 545 4.32 37.64 -22.98
N LEU A 546 5.13 37.23 -22.01
CA LEU A 546 4.84 37.46 -20.59
C LEU A 546 4.92 38.94 -20.23
N LYS A 547 5.88 39.70 -20.78
CA LYS A 547 5.96 41.15 -20.57
C LYS A 547 4.72 41.87 -21.10
N GLU A 548 4.30 41.56 -22.33
CA GLU A 548 3.11 42.17 -22.94
C GLU A 548 1.87 41.93 -22.08
N ARG A 549 1.68 40.68 -21.62
CA ARG A 549 0.54 40.32 -20.77
C ARG A 549 0.61 40.95 -19.38
N ALA A 550 1.82 41.07 -18.83
CA ALA A 550 2.03 41.71 -17.54
C ALA A 550 1.68 43.19 -17.57
N LEU A 551 2.08 43.90 -18.63
CA LEU A 551 1.77 45.33 -18.82
C LEU A 551 0.28 45.63 -18.86
N ALA A 552 -0.57 44.68 -19.28
CA ALA A 552 -2.02 44.87 -19.29
C ALA A 552 -2.65 44.83 -17.88
N LEU A 553 -1.92 44.37 -16.86
CA LEU A 553 -2.42 44.13 -15.50
C LEU A 553 -1.62 44.88 -14.41
N ILE A 554 -0.49 45.48 -14.76
CA ILE A 554 0.20 46.51 -13.96
C ILE A 554 -0.56 47.81 -14.16
#